data_AF-W7Y4G3-F1
#
_entry.id   AF-W7Y4G3-F1
#
_cell.length_a   1.000
_cell.length_b   1.000
_cell.length_c   1.000
_cell.angle_alpha   90.00
_cell.angle_beta   90.00
_cell.angle_gamma   90.00
#
_symmetry.space_group_name_H-M   'P 1'
#
loop_
_entity.id
_entity.type
_entity.pdbx_description
1 polymer ?
#
loop_
_entity_poly.entity_id
_entity_poly.type
_entity_poly.pdbx_seq_one_letter_code
_entity_poly.pdbx_strand_id
1 'polypeptide(L)' 'MLHYGQDDLTSLRKESILNNYVVKIKPGKYSLIVPLGAKATLRLKNEKLEKLPRGVYALRVTDISGVYWECEIVKSE' A
#
# COMPACT_ATOMS: atom_id res chain seq x y z
N MET A 1 -0.62 -2.20 19.60
CA MET A 1 -0.37 -1.61 18.28
C MET A 1 0.14 -2.72 17.35
N LEU A 2 -0.51 -2.96 16.21
CA LEU A 2 0.00 -3.88 15.18
C LEU A 2 1.02 -3.13 14.32
N HIS A 3 2.16 -3.75 14.03
CA HIS A 3 3.23 -3.15 13.23
C HIS A 3 3.81 -4.24 12.31
N TYR A 4 4.04 -3.89 11.04
CA TYR A 4 4.76 -4.72 10.08
C TYR A 4 6.12 -4.09 9.84
N GLY A 5 7.19 -4.76 10.27
CA GLY A 5 8.57 -4.35 10.00
C GLY A 5 9.07 -4.82 8.63
N GLN A 6 10.29 -4.43 8.28
CA GLN A 6 10.91 -4.83 7.00
C GLN A 6 10.94 -6.35 6.84
N ASP A 7 11.34 -7.09 7.87
CA ASP A 7 11.39 -8.56 7.85
C ASP A 7 10.00 -9.17 7.60
N ASP A 8 8.96 -8.66 8.26
CA ASP A 8 7.58 -9.12 8.04
C ASP A 8 7.15 -8.88 6.58
N LEU A 9 7.49 -7.71 6.02
CA LEU A 9 7.14 -7.35 4.65
C LEU A 9 7.87 -8.20 3.62
N THR A 10 9.10 -8.65 3.89
CA THR A 10 9.83 -9.58 3.00
C THR A 10 9.16 -10.95 2.90
N SER A 11 8.43 -11.36 3.94
CA SER A 11 7.71 -12.63 3.98
C SER A 11 6.36 -12.61 3.24
N LEU A 12 5.93 -11.43 2.74
CA LEU A 12 4.67 -11.31 2.01
C LEU A 12 4.69 -12.15 0.73
N ARG A 13 3.66 -12.96 0.57
CA ARG A 13 3.47 -13.74 -0.65
C ARG A 13 3.18 -12.81 -1.82
N LYS A 14 3.67 -13.14 -3.02
CA LYS A 14 3.50 -12.30 -4.21
C LYS A 14 2.03 -12.03 -4.52
N GLU A 15 1.15 -12.99 -4.24
CA GLU A 15 -0.30 -12.88 -4.48
C GLU A 15 -0.99 -11.87 -3.53
N SER A 16 -0.33 -11.47 -2.45
CA SER A 16 -0.78 -10.38 -1.58
C SER A 16 -0.54 -8.99 -2.18
N ILE A 17 0.21 -8.89 -3.29
CA ILE A 17 0.57 -7.62 -3.93
C ILE A 17 0.03 -7.62 -5.35
N LEU A 18 -1.02 -6.83 -5.60
CA LEU A 18 -1.54 -6.60 -6.93
C LEU A 18 -1.05 -5.25 -7.46
N ASN A 19 -0.05 -5.29 -8.35
CA ASN A 19 0.47 -4.10 -9.01
C ASN A 19 -0.44 -3.67 -10.17
N ASN A 20 -0.84 -2.40 -10.15
CA ASN A 20 -1.59 -1.72 -11.19
C ASN A 20 -0.71 -0.64 -11.79
N TYR A 21 -0.35 -0.81 -13.06
CA TYR A 21 0.38 0.21 -13.81
C TYR A 21 -0.65 1.20 -14.36
N VAL A 22 -0.72 2.39 -13.75
CA VAL A 22 -1.86 3.30 -13.93
C VAL A 22 -1.72 4.17 -15.19
N VAL A 23 -0.54 4.25 -15.78
CA VAL A 23 -0.21 5.35 -16.70
C VAL A 23 0.10 4.90 -18.11
N LYS A 24 -0.68 5.45 -19.05
CA LYS A 24 -0.46 5.32 -20.49
C LYS A 24 0.64 6.27 -20.93
N ILE A 25 1.58 5.76 -21.72
CA ILE A 25 2.64 6.54 -22.37
C ILE A 25 1.98 7.53 -23.34
N LYS A 26 2.46 8.78 -23.36
CA LYS A 26 1.98 9.83 -24.26
C LYS A 26 3.09 10.29 -25.21
N PRO A 27 2.80 10.58 -26.49
CA PRO A 27 3.76 11.24 -27.36
C PRO A 27 3.95 12.69 -26.90
N GLY A 28 5.21 13.12 -26.78
CA GLY A 28 5.64 14.51 -26.67
C GLY A 28 6.10 15.05 -28.03
N LYS A 29 6.46 16.33 -28.09
CA LYS A 29 6.83 17.01 -29.35
C LYS A 29 8.01 16.35 -30.08
N TYR A 30 8.99 15.81 -29.34
CA TYR A 30 10.17 15.12 -29.87
C TYR A 30 10.55 13.87 -29.04
N SER A 31 9.66 13.37 -28.17
CA SER A 31 9.99 12.33 -27.19
C SER A 31 8.75 11.57 -26.72
N LEU A 32 8.92 10.52 -25.91
CA LEU A 32 7.84 9.86 -25.18
C LEU A 32 7.80 10.37 -23.73
N ILE A 33 6.61 10.69 -23.24
CA ILE A 33 6.38 10.97 -21.82
C ILE A 33 5.97 9.65 -21.17
N VAL A 34 6.87 9.11 -20.34
CA VAL A 34 6.65 7.89 -19.54
C VAL A 34 6.39 8.33 -18.10
N PRO A 35 5.12 8.37 -17.66
CA PRO A 35 4.82 8.77 -16.29
C PRO A 35 5.17 7.60 -15.35
N LEU A 36 5.92 7.89 -14.30
CA LEU A 36 6.15 6.94 -13.21
C LEU A 36 4.94 6.95 -12.28
N GLY A 37 3.97 6.11 -12.59
CA GLY A 37 2.78 5.92 -11.78
C GLY A 37 2.56 4.44 -11.50
N ALA A 38 3.04 4.00 -10.33
CA ALA A 38 2.74 2.69 -9.80
C ALA A 38 1.66 2.83 -8.73
N LYS A 39 0.62 2.00 -8.82
CA LYS A 39 -0.34 1.80 -7.74
C LYS A 39 -0.32 0.33 -7.38
N ALA A 40 -0.28 -0.02 -6.11
CA ALA A 40 -0.41 -1.40 -5.67
C ALA A 40 -1.60 -1.53 -4.72
N THR A 41 -2.27 -2.68 -4.79
CA THR A 41 -3.21 -3.12 -3.77
C THR A 41 -2.51 -4.17 -2.92
N LEU A 42 -2.38 -3.89 -1.62
CA LEU A 42 -1.79 -4.82 -0.65
C LEU A 42 -2.90 -5.55 0.13
N ARG A 43 -2.77 -6.86 0.26
CA ARG A 43 -3.64 -7.72 1.07
C ARG A 43 -2.85 -8.29 2.25
N LEU A 44 -3.04 -7.70 3.42
CA LEU A 44 -2.41 -8.14 4.66
C LEU A 44 -3.34 -9.11 5.38
N LYS A 45 -3.02 -10.42 5.34
CA LYS A 45 -3.77 -11.44 6.07
C LYS A 45 -3.16 -11.60 7.46
N ASN A 46 -3.90 -11.22 8.50
CA ASN A 46 -3.46 -11.34 9.88
C ASN A 46 -4.67 -11.49 10.81
N GLU A 47 -4.65 -12.53 11.63
CA GLU A 47 -5.75 -12.82 12.56
C GLU A 47 -6.06 -11.67 13.52
N LYS A 48 -5.04 -10.87 13.88
CA LYS A 48 -5.25 -9.70 14.74
C LYS A 48 -6.08 -8.63 14.04
N LEU A 49 -5.89 -8.44 12.72
CA LEU A 49 -6.69 -7.51 11.92
C LEU A 49 -8.14 -7.99 11.76
N GLU A 50 -8.33 -9.30 11.59
CA GLU A 50 -9.66 -9.89 11.48
C GLU A 50 -10.46 -9.78 12.79
N LYS A 51 -9.77 -9.92 13.94
CA LYS A 51 -10.36 -9.80 15.28
C LYS A 51 -10.46 -8.37 15.80
N LEU A 52 -10.08 -7.35 15.00
CA LEU A 52 -10.23 -5.96 15.41
C LEU A 52 -11.71 -5.60 15.62
N PRO A 53 -12.08 -4.95 16.72
CA PRO A 53 -13.44 -4.47 16.91
C PRO A 53 -13.81 -3.44 15.83
N ARG A 54 -15.10 -3.18 15.67
CA ARG A 54 -15.55 -2.09 14.79
C ARG A 54 -15.11 -0.75 15.36
N GLY A 55 -14.78 0.18 14.48
CA GLY A 55 -14.31 1.50 14.89
C GLY A 55 -13.44 2.19 13.85
N VAL A 56 -12.89 3.32 14.28
CA VAL A 56 -11.95 4.13 13.49
C VAL A 56 -10.54 3.79 13.92
N TYR A 57 -9.66 3.56 12.95
CA TYR A 57 -8.25 3.23 13.16
C TYR A 57 -7.37 4.19 12.40
N ALA A 58 -6.23 4.53 12.99
CA ALA A 58 -5.16 5.22 12.27
C ALA A 58 -4.29 4.18 11.55
N LEU A 59 -4.14 4.34 10.24
CA LEU A 59 -3.19 3.61 9.42
C LEU A 59 -1.99 4.52 9.15
N ARG A 60 -0.80 4.08 9.54
CA ARG A 60 0.48 4.73 9.22
C ARG A 60 1.25 3.87 8.24
N VAL A 61 1.72 4.48 7.16
CA VAL A 61 2.63 3.84 6.18
C VAL A 61 3.91 4.64 6.13
N THR A 62 5.05 3.97 6.30
CA THR A 62 6.37 4.58 6.30
C THR A 62 7.15 4.11 5.07
N ASP A 63 7.68 5.06 4.30
CA ASP A 63 8.59 4.81 3.18
C ASP A 63 10.00 4.43 3.68
N ILE A 64 10.83 3.83 2.81
CA ILE A 64 12.21 3.47 3.14
C ILE A 64 13.08 4.68 3.56
N SER A 65 12.72 5.90 3.15
CA SER A 65 13.34 7.14 3.61
C SER A 65 12.98 7.52 5.06
N GLY A 66 12.00 6.86 5.67
CA GLY A 66 11.47 7.19 7.00
C GLY A 66 10.32 8.21 6.99
N VAL A 67 9.99 8.79 5.84
CA VAL A 67 8.79 9.63 5.68
C VAL A 67 7.55 8.76 5.86
N TYR A 68 6.53 9.27 6.55
CA TYR A 68 5.29 8.54 6.77
C TYR A 68 4.05 9.34 6.38
N TRP A 69 3.00 8.61 6.02
CA TRP A 69 1.66 9.13 5.82
C TRP A 69 0.71 8.47 6.81
N GLU A 70 -0.25 9.23 7.32
CA GLU A 70 -1.31 8.74 8.19
C GLU A 70 -2.67 9.01 7.58
N CYS A 71 -3.59 8.06 7.74
CA CYS A 71 -4.99 8.25 7.43
C CYS A 71 -5.88 7.50 8.43
N GLU A 72 -7.11 7.98 8.57
CA GLU A 72 -8.15 7.27 9.30
C GLU A 72 -8.86 6.30 8.38
N ILE A 73 -9.06 5.08 8.88
CA ILE A 73 -9.82 4.03 8.21
C ILE A 73 -10.93 3.54 9.15
N VAL A 74 -12.11 3.31 8.57
CA VAL A 74 -13.29 2.84 9.32
C VAL A 74 -13.47 1.35 9.05
N LYS A 75 -13.49 0.54 10.11
CA LYS A 75 -13.93 -0.86 10.04
C LYS A 75 -15.42 -0.92 10.38
N SER A 76 -16.24 -1.07 9.34
CA SER A 76 -17.71 -1.05 9.44
C SER A 76 -18.35 -2.43 9.64
N GLU A 77 -17.74 -3.53 9.17
CA GLU A 77 -18.28 -4.89 9.29
C GLU A 77 -17.27 -5.92 9.81
#